data_AF-A0AAV1QXD7-F1
#
_entry.id   AF-A0AAV1QXD7-F1
#
_cell.length_a   1.000
_cell.length_b   1.000
_cell.length_c   1.000
_cell.angle_alpha   90.00
_cell.angle_beta   90.00
_cell.angle_gamma   90.00
#
_symmetry.space_group_name_H-M   'P 1'
#
loop_
_entity.id
_entity.type
_entity.pdbx_description
1 polymer ?
#
loop_
_entity_poly.entity_id
_entity_poly.type
_entity_poly.pdbx_seq_one_letter_code
_entity_poly.pdbx_strand_id
1 'polypeptide(L)'
;MSGDEEVANKQVILANYVFSGLPKESDMQVITSSIKLKVPEETPGILVKNLWLSCDPAMRPRMLKLEGSYAESFKPGLPLNGYGVARVLDSGHPDFKKGDLVWGITGWEEYSLITSTKGLFKIQRTDVPLSYYTGILGMPGMTAYGGFYELCSPKKGEYVFVSAASGAVGQLVGQFAKLLGCYVVGSAGSQEKVELLKSKFGFDEAFNYKEEPDLVAALKRLLTAKKFSESTEISPEKFYFNSDAYNLHEIIMRIIKLQLREINWQIMAMGGDGIEEVANKQVILKNYVISGLPKKSDMDVITSTIKLKVPEETPGIVVKNLYLSCDPALRGRMLKREGSYIESYTPGLPLTGYGVARVLDSGHPDYKKGDLIWAITGWEEYSLITETKGVFKIQHRDVPLSYYTGILGMPGMTAYGGFYELCSPKTGEYVFVSAASGAVGQLVGQFAKLLGCYVVGSAGSQEKVDLLKKKFGFDDAFNYKEEPDLVATLKRLLPASANLSVSKGVPAKLQIIPSIRGCGVKKYKLDMGEGQISSQSNGGT
;
A
#
# COMPACT_ATOMS: atom_id res chain seq x y z
N MET A 1 -27.18 -19.94 -26.93
CA MET A 1 -27.29 -20.65 -25.64
C MET A 1 -28.05 -19.74 -24.71
N SER A 2 -29.22 -20.20 -24.26
CA SER A 2 -30.20 -19.47 -23.44
C SER A 2 -29.61 -19.11 -22.08
N GLY A 3 -29.86 -17.90 -21.59
CA GLY A 3 -29.31 -17.36 -20.32
C GLY A 3 -29.82 -18.03 -19.03
N ASP A 4 -30.43 -19.21 -19.10
CA ASP A 4 -30.93 -19.94 -17.93
C ASP A 4 -30.13 -21.22 -17.64
N GLU A 5 -28.96 -21.37 -18.28
CA GLU A 5 -28.09 -22.53 -18.08
C GLU A 5 -27.45 -22.49 -16.69
N GLU A 6 -27.84 -23.43 -15.84
CA GLU A 6 -27.19 -23.71 -14.55
C GLU A 6 -26.06 -24.70 -14.78
N VAL A 7 -24.84 -24.30 -14.40
CA VAL A 7 -23.62 -25.10 -14.62
C VAL A 7 -22.94 -25.43 -13.29
N ALA A 8 -22.15 -26.50 -13.30
CA ALA A 8 -21.23 -26.77 -12.20
C ALA A 8 -20.18 -25.65 -12.10
N ASN A 9 -19.89 -25.23 -10.87
CA ASN A 9 -18.90 -24.22 -10.53
C ASN A 9 -17.94 -24.81 -9.50
N LYS A 10 -16.72 -25.13 -9.91
CA LYS A 10 -15.67 -25.55 -8.97
C LYS A 10 -15.16 -24.34 -8.21
N GLN A 11 -15.06 -24.49 -6.89
CA GLN A 11 -14.68 -23.42 -5.97
C GLN A 11 -13.58 -23.92 -5.04
N VAL A 12 -12.61 -23.07 -4.74
CA VAL A 12 -11.64 -23.29 -3.68
C VAL A 12 -12.14 -22.54 -2.44
N ILE A 13 -12.47 -23.29 -1.41
CA ILE A 13 -12.94 -22.77 -0.13
C ILE A 13 -11.87 -22.90 0.94
N LEU A 14 -11.97 -22.04 1.96
CA LEU A 14 -11.25 -22.25 3.20
C LEU A 14 -11.99 -23.31 4.03
N ALA A 15 -11.34 -24.42 4.37
CA ALA A 15 -11.97 -25.49 5.14
C ALA A 15 -12.20 -25.06 6.60
N ASN A 16 -11.18 -24.46 7.21
CA ASN A 16 -11.20 -23.92 8.56
C ASN A 16 -10.19 -22.77 8.66
N TYR A 17 -10.32 -21.93 9.69
CA TYR A 17 -9.30 -20.92 9.99
C TYR A 17 -7.94 -21.57 10.24
N VAL A 18 -6.88 -20.95 9.75
CA VAL A 18 -5.50 -21.39 9.96
C VAL A 18 -5.04 -20.87 11.32
N PHE A 19 -4.91 -21.73 12.33
CA PHE A 19 -4.61 -21.28 13.71
C PHE A 19 -3.12 -21.06 13.99
N SER A 20 -2.22 -21.70 13.23
CA SER A 20 -0.78 -21.51 13.37
C SER A 20 -0.02 -21.94 12.10
N GLY A 21 1.15 -21.33 11.88
CA GLY A 21 2.05 -21.71 10.78
C GLY A 21 1.70 -21.12 9.41
N LEU A 22 2.28 -21.70 8.36
CA LEU A 22 1.96 -21.38 6.97
C LEU A 22 0.72 -22.18 6.53
N PRO A 23 -0.18 -21.60 5.71
CA PRO A 23 -1.28 -22.34 5.12
C PRO A 23 -0.77 -23.58 4.38
N LYS A 24 -1.45 -24.70 4.60
CA LYS A 24 -1.22 -25.98 3.95
C LYS A 24 -2.34 -26.25 2.95
N GLU A 25 -2.09 -27.17 2.03
CA GLU A 25 -3.11 -27.62 1.07
C GLU A 25 -4.33 -28.19 1.80
N SER A 26 -4.13 -28.89 2.93
CA SER A 26 -5.19 -29.42 3.79
C SER A 26 -6.12 -28.36 4.39
N ASP A 27 -5.72 -27.08 4.39
CA ASP A 27 -6.54 -25.98 4.91
C ASP A 27 -7.55 -25.48 3.87
N MET A 28 -7.41 -25.92 2.61
CA MET A 28 -8.27 -25.57 1.49
C MET A 28 -8.97 -26.81 0.96
N GLN A 29 -10.18 -26.63 0.43
CA GLN A 29 -10.93 -27.71 -0.22
C GLN A 29 -11.45 -27.24 -1.56
N VAL A 30 -11.43 -28.12 -2.54
CA VAL A 30 -12.14 -27.91 -3.80
C VAL A 30 -13.52 -28.52 -3.67
N ILE A 31 -14.55 -27.68 -3.78
CA ILE A 31 -15.95 -28.11 -3.82
C ILE A 31 -16.55 -27.78 -5.18
N THR A 32 -17.68 -28.39 -5.48
CA THR A 32 -18.48 -28.06 -6.66
C THR A 32 -19.85 -27.56 -6.21
N SER A 33 -20.20 -26.34 -6.58
CA SER A 33 -21.55 -25.80 -6.45
C SER A 33 -22.22 -25.71 -7.84
N SER A 34 -23.46 -25.24 -7.89
CA SER A 34 -24.09 -24.81 -9.14
C SER A 34 -24.19 -23.29 -9.22
N ILE A 35 -24.20 -22.73 -10.43
CA ILE A 35 -24.38 -21.29 -10.69
C ILE A 35 -25.13 -21.08 -12.00
N LYS A 36 -26.01 -20.08 -12.04
CA LYS A 36 -26.69 -19.67 -13.28
C LYS A 36 -25.81 -18.73 -14.09
N LEU A 37 -25.73 -18.95 -15.39
CA LEU A 37 -24.93 -18.13 -16.30
C LEU A 37 -25.60 -16.81 -16.72
N LYS A 38 -26.26 -16.14 -15.77
CA LYS A 38 -26.93 -14.86 -15.97
C LYS A 38 -26.92 -14.05 -14.69
N VAL A 39 -26.76 -12.73 -14.84
CA VAL A 39 -26.87 -11.79 -13.72
C VAL A 39 -28.33 -11.75 -13.26
N PRO A 40 -28.61 -11.86 -11.95
CA PRO A 40 -29.97 -11.71 -11.45
C PRO A 40 -30.58 -10.37 -11.89
N GLU A 41 -31.88 -10.37 -12.21
CA GLU A 41 -32.59 -9.15 -12.62
C GLU A 41 -32.42 -8.03 -11.57
N GLU A 42 -32.34 -6.80 -12.05
CA GLU A 42 -32.14 -5.58 -11.22
C GLU A 42 -30.82 -5.50 -10.44
N THR A 43 -29.87 -6.42 -10.67
CA THR A 43 -28.52 -6.32 -10.08
C THR A 43 -27.61 -5.53 -11.01
N PRO A 44 -26.98 -4.42 -10.57
CA PRO A 44 -25.95 -3.71 -11.34
C PRO A 44 -24.60 -4.46 -11.36
N GLY A 45 -24.64 -5.79 -11.27
CA GLY A 45 -23.48 -6.66 -11.19
C GLY A 45 -23.07 -7.22 -12.55
N ILE A 46 -21.99 -7.99 -12.54
CA ILE A 46 -21.52 -8.75 -13.69
C ILE A 46 -21.27 -10.19 -13.31
N LEU A 47 -21.57 -11.11 -14.24
CA LEU A 47 -21.15 -12.49 -14.14
C LEU A 47 -19.88 -12.67 -14.97
N VAL A 48 -18.83 -13.24 -14.36
CA VAL A 48 -17.56 -13.45 -15.04
C VAL A 48 -17.11 -14.91 -14.97
N LYS A 49 -16.39 -15.36 -16.00
CA LYS A 49 -15.58 -16.58 -15.98
C LYS A 49 -14.15 -16.24 -15.60
N ASN A 50 -13.67 -16.77 -14.49
CA ASN A 50 -12.30 -16.53 -14.04
C ASN A 50 -11.31 -17.33 -14.91
N LEU A 51 -10.29 -16.64 -15.42
CA LEU A 51 -9.28 -17.20 -16.31
C LEU A 51 -7.96 -17.43 -15.57
N TRP A 52 -7.59 -16.49 -14.68
CA TRP A 52 -6.37 -16.53 -13.89
C TRP A 52 -6.65 -16.01 -12.49
N LEU A 53 -6.10 -16.68 -11.49
CA LEU A 53 -6.20 -16.28 -10.09
C LEU A 53 -4.81 -15.96 -9.55
N SER A 54 -4.74 -14.92 -8.73
CA SER A 54 -3.54 -14.54 -7.98
C SER A 54 -3.56 -15.19 -6.60
N CYS A 55 -2.46 -15.83 -6.23
CA CYS A 55 -2.20 -16.31 -4.87
C CYS A 55 -1.31 -15.32 -4.15
N ASP A 56 -1.93 -14.36 -3.46
CA ASP A 56 -1.24 -13.23 -2.84
C ASP A 56 -0.93 -13.47 -1.36
N PRO A 57 0.21 -13.00 -0.83
CA PRO A 57 0.52 -13.12 0.60
C PRO A 57 -0.50 -12.46 1.51
N ALA A 58 -1.18 -11.41 1.01
CA ALA A 58 -2.24 -10.70 1.74
C ALA A 58 -3.46 -11.59 2.02
N MET A 59 -3.60 -12.72 1.34
CA MET A 59 -4.62 -13.72 1.64
C MET A 59 -4.37 -14.42 2.97
N ARG A 60 -3.10 -14.59 3.38
CA ARG A 60 -2.74 -15.32 4.61
C ARG A 60 -3.38 -14.75 5.88
N PRO A 61 -3.27 -13.44 6.21
CA PRO A 61 -3.92 -12.91 7.40
C PRO A 61 -5.45 -13.09 7.35
N ARG A 62 -6.04 -13.08 6.16
CA ARG A 62 -7.48 -13.33 5.96
C ARG A 62 -7.86 -14.80 6.20
N MET A 63 -6.92 -15.74 6.19
CA MET A 63 -7.18 -17.14 6.56
C MET A 63 -7.17 -17.35 8.08
N LEU A 64 -6.77 -16.35 8.88
CA LEU A 64 -6.89 -16.34 10.33
C LEU A 64 -8.27 -15.83 10.73
N LYS A 65 -8.78 -16.22 11.92
CA LYS A 65 -9.96 -15.57 12.51
C LYS A 65 -9.51 -14.29 13.23
N LEU A 66 -9.57 -13.15 12.56
CA LEU A 66 -9.19 -11.86 13.13
C LEU A 66 -10.44 -11.02 13.38
N GLU A 67 -10.62 -10.59 14.63
CA GLU A 67 -11.61 -9.56 14.96
C GLU A 67 -10.98 -8.18 14.75
N GLY A 68 -11.66 -7.30 14.01
CA GLY A 68 -11.19 -5.92 13.79
C GLY A 68 -10.08 -5.71 12.75
N SER A 69 -9.81 -6.70 11.88
CA SER A 69 -8.83 -6.56 10.78
C SER A 69 -9.34 -5.63 9.65
N TYR A 70 -8.41 -4.89 9.03
CA TYR A 70 -8.65 -4.02 7.85
C TYR A 70 -9.24 -4.77 6.64
N ALA A 71 -8.92 -6.05 6.51
CA ALA A 71 -9.55 -6.93 5.52
C ALA A 71 -10.30 -8.04 6.27
N GLU A 72 -11.58 -8.22 5.91
CA GLU A 72 -12.39 -9.29 6.48
C GLU A 72 -11.71 -10.65 6.25
N SER A 73 -11.66 -11.44 7.34
CA SER A 73 -11.28 -12.83 7.28
C SER A 73 -12.18 -13.59 6.32
N PHE A 74 -11.61 -14.54 5.59
CA PHE A 74 -12.37 -15.51 4.83
C PHE A 74 -13.27 -16.29 5.77
N LYS A 75 -14.53 -16.45 5.38
CA LYS A 75 -15.47 -17.29 6.11
C LYS A 75 -15.25 -18.75 5.68
N PRO A 76 -14.92 -19.66 6.62
CA PRO A 76 -14.83 -21.08 6.29
C PRO A 76 -16.11 -21.59 5.61
N GLY A 77 -15.95 -22.47 4.63
CA GLY A 77 -17.06 -22.98 3.82
C GLY A 77 -17.46 -22.08 2.65
N LEU A 78 -16.96 -20.85 2.54
CA LEU A 78 -17.19 -19.96 1.39
C LEU A 78 -15.97 -19.91 0.46
N PRO A 79 -16.16 -19.60 -0.83
CA PRO A 79 -15.07 -19.41 -1.77
C PRO A 79 -14.08 -18.35 -1.29
N LEU A 80 -12.78 -18.65 -1.44
CA LEU A 80 -11.74 -17.64 -1.27
C LEU A 80 -11.92 -16.54 -2.32
N ASN A 81 -11.39 -15.34 -2.06
CA ASN A 81 -11.34 -14.29 -3.07
C ASN A 81 -9.99 -13.57 -3.08
N GLY A 82 -9.61 -13.04 -4.24
CA GLY A 82 -8.34 -12.38 -4.48
C GLY A 82 -8.30 -11.73 -5.86
N TYR A 83 -7.17 -11.14 -6.23
CA TYR A 83 -7.04 -10.57 -7.57
C TYR A 83 -7.06 -11.65 -8.63
N GLY A 84 -7.78 -11.40 -9.73
CA GLY A 84 -7.91 -12.33 -10.84
C GLY A 84 -8.10 -11.59 -12.16
N VAL A 85 -7.94 -12.35 -13.25
CA VAL A 85 -8.34 -11.94 -14.60
C VAL A 85 -9.55 -12.77 -15.00
N ALA A 86 -10.60 -12.10 -15.45
CA ALA A 86 -11.85 -12.75 -15.79
C ALA A 86 -12.43 -12.21 -17.10
N ARG A 87 -13.31 -12.99 -17.71
CA ARG A 87 -14.09 -12.60 -18.90
C ARG A 87 -15.55 -12.43 -18.51
N VAL A 88 -16.14 -11.29 -18.87
CA VAL A 88 -17.57 -11.03 -18.65
C VAL A 88 -18.41 -11.96 -19.51
N LEU A 89 -19.31 -12.71 -18.89
CA LEU A 89 -20.28 -13.58 -19.55
C LEU A 89 -21.65 -12.93 -19.70
N ASP A 90 -22.04 -12.15 -18.68
CA ASP A 90 -23.29 -11.40 -18.64
C ASP A 90 -23.12 -10.17 -17.74
N SER A 91 -23.90 -9.11 -18.00
CA SER A 91 -23.73 -7.82 -17.34
C SER A 91 -25.07 -7.10 -17.15
N GLY A 92 -25.36 -6.72 -15.91
CA GLY A 92 -26.37 -5.72 -15.58
C GLY A 92 -25.79 -4.31 -15.39
N HIS A 93 -24.47 -4.14 -15.57
CA HIS A 93 -23.77 -2.87 -15.37
C HIS A 93 -23.50 -2.17 -16.72
N PRO A 94 -23.86 -0.88 -16.91
CA PRO A 94 -23.74 -0.20 -18.21
C PRO A 94 -22.29 -0.12 -18.71
N ASP A 95 -21.34 0.02 -17.79
CA ASP A 95 -19.93 0.10 -18.17
C ASP A 95 -19.31 -1.23 -18.59
N PHE A 96 -19.96 -2.39 -18.45
CA PHE A 96 -19.39 -3.68 -18.81
C PHE A 96 -20.29 -4.43 -19.79
N LYS A 97 -19.69 -5.09 -20.78
CA LYS A 97 -20.43 -5.92 -21.74
C LYS A 97 -19.86 -7.32 -21.82
N LYS A 98 -20.70 -8.27 -22.25
CA LYS A 98 -20.28 -9.64 -22.54
C LYS A 98 -19.05 -9.65 -23.46
N GLY A 99 -18.06 -10.45 -23.08
CA GLY A 99 -16.80 -10.57 -23.79
C GLY A 99 -15.68 -9.65 -23.28
N ASP A 100 -15.99 -8.61 -22.50
CA ASP A 100 -14.96 -7.76 -21.90
C ASP A 100 -14.02 -8.58 -21.00
N LEU A 101 -12.73 -8.25 -21.02
CA LEU A 101 -11.73 -8.79 -20.12
C LEU A 101 -11.53 -7.81 -18.96
N VAL A 102 -11.52 -8.33 -17.74
CA VAL A 102 -11.41 -7.52 -16.53
C VAL A 102 -10.32 -8.05 -15.61
N TRP A 103 -9.68 -7.15 -14.88
CA TRP A 103 -8.77 -7.44 -13.77
C TRP A 103 -9.32 -6.81 -12.48
N GLY A 104 -9.31 -7.55 -11.38
CA GLY A 104 -9.74 -7.06 -10.07
C GLY A 104 -10.06 -8.19 -9.11
N ILE A 105 -10.78 -7.92 -8.02
CA ILE A 105 -11.10 -8.95 -7.02
C ILE A 105 -12.18 -9.88 -7.56
N THR A 106 -11.88 -11.18 -7.63
CA THR A 106 -12.81 -12.25 -8.03
C THR A 106 -12.80 -13.38 -7.01
N GLY A 107 -13.79 -14.26 -7.07
CA GLY A 107 -13.76 -15.51 -6.31
C GLY A 107 -12.70 -16.46 -6.85
N TRP A 108 -12.20 -17.35 -6.00
CA TRP A 108 -11.42 -18.52 -6.39
C TRP A 108 -12.36 -19.64 -6.79
N GLU A 109 -12.98 -19.43 -7.95
CA GLU A 109 -14.02 -20.28 -8.50
C GLU A 109 -14.03 -20.13 -10.02
N GLU A 110 -14.68 -21.01 -10.76
CA GLU A 110 -14.74 -20.94 -12.23
C GLU A 110 -15.58 -19.75 -12.71
N TYR A 111 -16.69 -19.49 -12.02
CA TYR A 111 -17.61 -18.40 -12.32
C TYR A 111 -17.89 -17.59 -11.06
N SER A 112 -17.74 -16.27 -11.15
CA SER A 112 -18.05 -15.35 -10.05
C SER A 112 -19.16 -14.38 -10.44
N LEU A 113 -20.17 -14.26 -9.59
CA LEU A 113 -21.10 -13.14 -9.62
C LEU A 113 -20.50 -11.98 -8.83
N ILE A 114 -20.12 -10.91 -9.53
CA ILE A 114 -19.57 -9.70 -8.93
C ILE A 114 -20.69 -8.67 -8.83
N THR A 115 -21.23 -8.50 -7.63
CA THR A 115 -22.34 -7.57 -7.36
C THR A 115 -21.91 -6.11 -7.28
N SER A 116 -20.62 -5.85 -7.02
CA SER A 116 -20.01 -4.52 -7.03
C SER A 116 -18.83 -4.51 -7.98
N THR A 117 -18.96 -3.81 -9.10
CA THR A 117 -17.90 -3.63 -10.11
C THR A 117 -16.81 -2.65 -9.68
N LYS A 118 -16.97 -1.97 -8.52
CA LYS A 118 -15.95 -1.05 -7.96
C LYS A 118 -14.60 -1.77 -7.78
N GLY A 119 -13.56 -1.24 -8.40
CA GLY A 119 -12.20 -1.81 -8.36
C GLY A 119 -11.92 -2.86 -9.44
N LEU A 120 -12.86 -3.10 -10.36
CA LEU A 120 -12.58 -3.81 -11.61
C LEU A 120 -12.05 -2.86 -12.67
N PHE A 121 -10.99 -3.29 -13.33
CA PHE A 121 -10.37 -2.58 -14.44
C PHE A 121 -10.60 -3.35 -15.73
N LYS A 122 -11.09 -2.68 -16.78
CA LYS A 122 -11.11 -3.27 -18.11
C LYS A 122 -9.70 -3.43 -18.65
N ILE A 123 -9.39 -4.63 -19.12
CA ILE A 123 -8.15 -4.95 -19.80
C ILE A 123 -8.31 -4.51 -21.26
N GLN A 124 -7.66 -3.40 -21.62
CA GLN A 124 -7.65 -2.89 -22.99
C GLN A 124 -6.51 -3.48 -23.82
N ARG A 125 -5.39 -3.84 -23.17
CA ARG A 125 -4.20 -4.37 -23.84
C ARG A 125 -4.12 -5.89 -23.72
N THR A 126 -4.32 -6.57 -24.84
CA THR A 126 -4.28 -8.03 -24.97
C THR A 126 -3.13 -8.51 -25.85
N ASP A 127 -2.21 -7.63 -26.20
CA ASP A 127 -0.95 -7.91 -26.92
C ASP A 127 0.11 -8.62 -26.05
N VAL A 128 -0.25 -8.88 -24.79
CA VAL A 128 0.56 -9.58 -23.78
C VAL A 128 -0.27 -10.70 -23.13
N PRO A 129 0.36 -11.77 -22.60
CA PRO A 129 -0.36 -12.83 -21.93
C PRO A 129 -1.22 -12.30 -20.77
N LEU A 130 -2.49 -12.68 -20.71
CA LEU A 130 -3.42 -12.20 -19.67
C LEU A 130 -2.92 -12.49 -18.24
N SER A 131 -2.14 -13.55 -18.05
CA SER A 131 -1.48 -13.87 -16.78
C SER A 131 -0.45 -12.83 -16.32
N TYR A 132 -0.15 -11.81 -17.12
CA TYR A 132 0.74 -10.71 -16.71
C TYR A 132 0.02 -9.70 -15.81
N TYR A 133 -1.30 -9.60 -15.89
CA TYR A 133 -2.13 -8.78 -15.01
C TYR A 133 -2.19 -9.32 -13.58
N THR A 134 -1.83 -10.59 -13.33
CA THR A 134 -1.60 -11.09 -11.95
C THR A 134 -0.17 -10.84 -11.44
N GLY A 135 0.66 -10.12 -12.21
CA GLY A 135 2.07 -9.88 -11.91
C GLY A 135 2.53 -8.49 -12.29
N ILE A 136 3.34 -8.38 -13.35
CA ILE A 136 3.99 -7.11 -13.77
C ILE A 136 3.00 -6.02 -14.20
N LEU A 137 1.82 -6.39 -14.70
CA LEU A 137 0.75 -5.43 -15.05
C LEU A 137 -0.30 -5.29 -13.93
N GLY A 138 -0.12 -6.00 -12.82
CA GLY A 138 -0.98 -5.94 -11.65
C GLY A 138 -0.28 -5.34 -10.44
N MET A 139 -0.82 -5.64 -9.26
CA MET A 139 -0.31 -5.14 -7.97
C MET A 139 1.20 -5.31 -7.78
N PRO A 140 1.84 -6.46 -8.09
CA PRO A 140 3.28 -6.62 -7.92
C PRO A 140 4.11 -5.66 -8.77
N GLY A 141 3.74 -5.47 -10.04
CA GLY A 141 4.49 -4.58 -10.94
C GLY A 141 4.29 -3.10 -10.63
N MET A 142 3.05 -2.70 -10.29
CA MET A 142 2.79 -1.34 -9.79
C MET A 142 3.59 -1.05 -8.52
N THR A 143 3.69 -2.02 -7.61
CA THR A 143 4.49 -1.91 -6.38
C THR A 143 5.98 -1.79 -6.69
N ALA A 144 6.50 -2.62 -7.61
CA ALA A 144 7.89 -2.57 -8.02
C ALA A 144 8.24 -1.22 -8.67
N TYR A 145 7.39 -0.72 -9.57
CA TYR A 145 7.59 0.54 -10.27
C TYR A 145 7.59 1.72 -9.31
N GLY A 146 6.54 1.84 -8.48
CA GLY A 146 6.43 2.91 -7.49
C GLY A 146 7.55 2.88 -6.46
N GLY A 147 7.88 1.70 -5.93
CA GLY A 147 8.99 1.57 -4.98
C GLY A 147 10.33 1.95 -5.59
N PHE A 148 10.61 1.48 -6.80
CA PHE A 148 11.91 1.66 -7.44
C PHE A 148 12.10 3.06 -8.03
N TYR A 149 11.23 3.49 -8.94
CA TYR A 149 11.41 4.76 -9.64
C TYR A 149 10.99 5.97 -8.80
N GLU A 150 10.00 5.83 -7.93
CA GLU A 150 9.34 6.97 -7.29
C GLU A 150 9.75 7.21 -5.85
N LEU A 151 10.05 6.14 -5.10
CA LEU A 151 10.50 6.24 -3.71
C LEU A 151 12.02 6.19 -3.60
N CYS A 152 12.66 5.25 -4.30
CA CYS A 152 14.12 5.15 -4.29
C CYS A 152 14.78 6.13 -5.26
N SER A 153 14.24 6.26 -6.47
CA SER A 153 14.76 7.11 -7.56
C SER A 153 16.28 6.99 -7.79
N PRO A 154 16.81 5.76 -7.98
CA PRO A 154 18.24 5.56 -8.14
C PRO A 154 18.75 6.09 -9.49
N LYS A 155 20.07 6.25 -9.60
CA LYS A 155 20.75 6.71 -10.82
C LYS A 155 21.56 5.59 -11.46
N LYS A 156 21.78 5.73 -12.77
CA LYS A 156 22.69 4.86 -13.52
C LYS A 156 24.06 4.81 -12.83
N GLY A 157 24.62 3.61 -12.70
CA GLY A 157 25.90 3.36 -12.03
C GLY A 157 25.82 3.16 -10.53
N GLU A 158 24.66 3.39 -9.89
CA GLU A 158 24.48 3.14 -8.46
C GLU A 158 24.29 1.66 -8.13
N TYR A 159 24.47 1.32 -6.85
CA TYR A 159 24.30 -0.02 -6.33
C TYR A 159 22.89 -0.20 -5.76
N VAL A 160 22.19 -1.23 -6.21
CA VAL A 160 20.84 -1.58 -5.76
C VAL A 160 20.86 -2.96 -5.13
N PHE A 161 20.54 -3.02 -3.83
CA PHE A 161 20.32 -4.28 -3.14
C PHE A 161 18.83 -4.60 -3.06
N VAL A 162 18.45 -5.80 -3.52
CA VAL A 162 17.08 -6.30 -3.47
C VAL A 162 17.01 -7.49 -2.52
N SER A 163 16.32 -7.35 -1.40
CA SER A 163 16.05 -8.49 -0.52
C SER A 163 14.92 -9.35 -1.07
N ALA A 164 14.95 -10.67 -0.83
CA ALA A 164 13.92 -11.58 -1.32
C ALA A 164 13.66 -11.39 -2.83
N ALA A 165 14.77 -11.22 -3.56
CA ALA A 165 14.78 -10.75 -4.94
C ALA A 165 14.09 -11.71 -5.90
N SER A 166 13.95 -12.99 -5.55
CA SER A 166 13.18 -13.95 -6.35
C SER A 166 11.65 -13.84 -6.15
N GLY A 167 11.18 -12.89 -5.34
CA GLY A 167 9.75 -12.65 -5.09
C GLY A 167 9.09 -11.85 -6.22
N ALA A 168 7.75 -11.82 -6.25
CA ALA A 168 6.97 -11.21 -7.33
C ALA A 168 7.33 -9.73 -7.59
N VAL A 169 7.56 -8.95 -6.53
CA VAL A 169 8.03 -7.56 -6.62
C VAL A 169 9.54 -7.48 -6.81
N GLY A 170 10.30 -8.24 -6.02
CA GLY A 170 11.77 -8.18 -5.99
C GLY A 170 12.41 -8.46 -7.35
N GLN A 171 11.88 -9.43 -8.10
CA GLN A 171 12.44 -9.79 -9.39
C GLN A 171 12.27 -8.66 -10.42
N LEU A 172 11.18 -7.89 -10.29
CA LEU A 172 10.87 -6.75 -11.16
C LEU A 172 11.74 -5.55 -10.80
N VAL A 173 11.90 -5.27 -9.50
CA VAL A 173 12.80 -4.20 -9.02
C VAL A 173 14.23 -4.42 -9.51
N GLY A 174 14.75 -5.65 -9.43
CA GLY A 174 16.08 -5.95 -9.93
C GLY A 174 16.22 -5.75 -11.44
N GLN A 175 15.24 -6.21 -12.22
CA GLN A 175 15.22 -6.00 -13.67
C GLN A 175 15.12 -4.52 -14.04
N PHE A 176 14.29 -3.73 -13.33
CA PHE A 176 14.23 -2.28 -13.50
C PHE A 176 15.57 -1.61 -13.19
N ALA A 177 16.23 -2.04 -12.12
CA ALA A 177 17.56 -1.55 -11.76
C ALA A 177 18.62 -1.88 -12.80
N LYS A 178 18.58 -3.09 -13.38
CA LYS A 178 19.45 -3.46 -14.50
C LYS A 178 19.19 -2.62 -15.75
N LEU A 179 17.92 -2.40 -16.11
CA LEU A 179 17.54 -1.55 -17.25
C LEU A 179 18.01 -0.09 -17.05
N LEU A 180 18.01 0.40 -15.82
CA LEU A 180 18.52 1.73 -15.47
C LEU A 180 20.06 1.80 -15.45
N GLY A 181 20.75 0.67 -15.59
CA GLY A 181 22.21 0.58 -15.55
C GLY A 181 22.80 0.60 -14.15
N CYS A 182 22.07 0.12 -13.14
CA CYS A 182 22.58 -0.09 -11.79
C CYS A 182 23.35 -1.42 -11.68
N TYR A 183 24.20 -1.51 -10.65
CA TYR A 183 24.76 -2.77 -10.18
C TYR A 183 23.82 -3.39 -9.15
N VAL A 184 23.31 -4.59 -9.40
CA VAL A 184 22.20 -5.18 -8.66
C VAL A 184 22.64 -6.45 -7.94
N VAL A 185 22.49 -6.44 -6.61
CA VAL A 185 22.72 -7.61 -5.76
C VAL A 185 21.40 -8.09 -5.17
N GLY A 186 21.10 -9.38 -5.30
CA GLY A 186 19.87 -9.99 -4.79
C GLY A 186 20.10 -10.95 -3.63
N SER A 187 19.12 -11.10 -2.74
CA SER A 187 19.11 -12.23 -1.81
C SER A 187 17.88 -13.12 -2.02
N ALA A 188 18.06 -14.44 -1.93
CA ALA A 188 16.99 -15.42 -2.06
C ALA A 188 17.10 -16.54 -1.03
N GLY A 189 16.01 -17.29 -0.84
CA GLY A 189 15.89 -18.29 0.23
C GLY A 189 16.20 -19.73 -0.17
N SER A 190 16.81 -19.94 -1.34
CA SER A 190 17.35 -21.21 -1.82
C SER A 190 18.35 -20.96 -2.94
N GLN A 191 19.25 -21.91 -3.18
CA GLN A 191 20.30 -21.77 -4.20
C GLN A 191 19.71 -21.73 -5.63
N GLU A 192 18.63 -22.47 -5.90
CA GLU A 192 17.97 -22.44 -7.20
C GLU A 192 17.40 -21.05 -7.52
N LYS A 193 16.94 -20.31 -6.49
CA LYS A 193 16.45 -18.94 -6.64
C LYS A 193 17.59 -17.95 -6.85
N VAL A 194 18.76 -18.20 -6.28
CA VAL A 194 19.97 -17.41 -6.53
C VAL A 194 20.41 -17.56 -7.98
N GLU A 195 20.47 -18.78 -8.48
CA GLU A 195 20.78 -19.07 -9.87
C GLU A 195 19.77 -18.43 -10.82
N LEU A 196 18.47 -18.50 -10.49
CA LEU A 196 17.41 -17.84 -11.26
C LEU A 196 17.63 -16.31 -11.36
N LEU A 197 18.04 -15.67 -10.26
CA LEU A 197 18.29 -14.22 -10.23
C LEU A 197 19.43 -13.82 -11.16
N LYS A 198 20.54 -14.56 -11.12
CA LYS A 198 21.73 -14.27 -11.94
C LYS A 198 21.50 -14.63 -13.40
N SER A 199 20.99 -15.83 -13.67
CA SER A 199 20.88 -16.38 -15.03
C SER A 199 19.71 -15.81 -15.83
N LYS A 200 18.54 -15.61 -15.22
CA LYS A 200 17.31 -15.19 -15.93
C LYS A 200 16.92 -13.75 -15.69
N PHE A 201 17.12 -13.22 -14.48
CA PHE A 201 16.68 -11.86 -14.13
C PHE A 201 17.80 -10.80 -14.25
N GLY A 202 19.01 -11.22 -14.64
CA GLY A 202 20.12 -10.32 -14.98
C GLY A 202 20.79 -9.65 -13.79
N PHE A 203 20.58 -10.15 -12.56
CA PHE A 203 21.28 -9.65 -11.38
C PHE A 203 22.79 -9.87 -11.55
N ASP A 204 23.61 -8.90 -11.14
CA ASP A 204 25.06 -9.04 -11.20
C ASP A 204 25.52 -10.11 -10.21
N GLU A 205 24.98 -10.05 -8.99
CA GLU A 205 25.27 -11.02 -7.94
C GLU A 205 24.02 -11.37 -7.13
N ALA A 206 24.01 -12.57 -6.56
CA ALA A 206 22.98 -12.96 -5.61
C ALA A 206 23.51 -14.02 -4.64
N PHE A 207 22.89 -14.10 -3.46
CA PHE A 207 23.27 -15.08 -2.44
C PHE A 207 22.07 -15.71 -1.72
N ASN A 208 22.27 -16.93 -1.24
CA ASN A 208 21.26 -17.64 -0.46
C ASN A 208 21.35 -17.20 1.00
N TYR A 209 20.37 -16.43 1.46
CA TYR A 209 20.41 -15.87 2.81
C TYR A 209 20.25 -16.93 3.93
N LYS A 210 19.93 -18.19 3.58
CA LYS A 210 19.85 -19.29 4.55
C LYS A 210 21.18 -20.03 4.74
N GLU A 211 22.07 -19.94 3.77
CA GLU A 211 23.39 -20.62 3.78
C GLU A 211 24.52 -19.67 4.13
N GLU A 212 24.33 -18.36 3.94
CA GLU A 212 25.30 -17.35 4.31
C GLU A 212 25.32 -17.10 5.83
N PRO A 213 26.46 -17.31 6.51
CA PRO A 213 26.57 -17.10 7.96
C PRO A 213 26.55 -15.61 8.35
N ASP A 214 27.01 -14.73 7.45
CA ASP A 214 26.96 -13.27 7.62
C ASP A 214 26.54 -12.60 6.30
N LEU A 215 25.30 -12.12 6.28
CA LEU A 215 24.70 -11.47 5.11
C LEU A 215 25.34 -10.11 4.79
N VAL A 216 25.90 -9.43 5.79
CA VAL A 216 26.59 -8.15 5.60
C VAL A 216 27.96 -8.39 4.99
N ALA A 217 28.68 -9.40 5.48
CA ALA A 217 29.93 -9.82 4.86
C ALA A 217 29.71 -10.32 3.42
N ALA A 218 28.66 -11.11 3.18
CA ALA A 218 28.27 -11.54 1.85
C ALA A 218 27.97 -10.34 0.94
N LEU A 219 27.15 -9.39 1.39
CA LEU A 219 26.84 -8.19 0.60
C LEU A 219 28.09 -7.35 0.33
N LYS A 220 28.95 -7.11 1.33
CA LYS A 220 30.22 -6.37 1.14
C LYS A 220 31.13 -7.07 0.14
N ARG A 221 31.30 -8.39 0.23
CA ARG A 221 32.08 -9.20 -0.72
C ARG A 221 31.58 -9.00 -2.14
N LEU A 222 30.26 -9.03 -2.35
CA LEU A 222 29.65 -8.91 -3.67
C LEU A 222 29.67 -7.47 -4.22
N LEU A 223 29.59 -6.46 -3.35
CA LEU A 223 29.70 -5.05 -3.76
C LEU A 223 31.16 -4.64 -4.06
N THR A 224 32.14 -5.29 -3.45
CA THR A 224 33.58 -4.97 -3.61
C THR A 224 34.22 -5.70 -4.80
N ALA A 225 33.59 -6.77 -5.30
CA ALA A 225 34.13 -7.62 -6.38
C ALA A 225 34.23 -6.94 -7.76
N LYS A 226 33.69 -5.72 -7.93
CA LYS A 226 33.80 -4.93 -9.16
C LYS A 226 34.13 -3.47 -8.83
N LYS A 227 35.41 -3.14 -8.69
CA LYS A 227 35.86 -1.77 -8.99
C LYS A 227 35.54 -1.52 -10.47
N PHE A 228 34.77 -0.47 -10.75
CA PHE A 228 34.65 0.08 -12.11
C PHE A 228 36.07 0.26 -12.66
N SER A 229 36.37 -0.33 -13.82
CA SER A 229 37.62 -0.06 -14.52
C SER A 229 37.69 1.43 -14.86
N GLU A 230 38.75 2.07 -14.38
CA GLU A 230 39.02 3.50 -14.43
C GLU A 230 38.97 4.09 -15.85
N SER A 231 38.34 5.25 -16.00
CA SER A 231 38.86 6.38 -16.81
C SER A 231 37.94 7.59 -16.71
N THR A 232 37.97 8.26 -15.56
CA THR A 232 38.12 9.72 -15.49
C THR A 232 38.39 10.07 -14.03
N GLU A 233 39.58 10.62 -13.77
CA GLU A 233 39.92 11.23 -12.48
C GLU A 233 38.85 12.26 -12.11
N ILE A 234 38.31 12.14 -10.91
CA ILE A 234 37.81 13.27 -10.14
C ILE A 234 38.47 13.19 -8.76
N SER A 235 39.19 14.25 -8.43
CA SER A 235 39.90 14.51 -7.18
C SER A 235 39.03 14.33 -5.92
N PRO A 236 39.63 14.20 -4.71
CA PRO A 236 38.91 13.98 -3.44
C PRO A 236 38.10 15.19 -2.92
N GLU A 237 37.77 16.16 -3.76
CA GLU A 237 36.99 17.33 -3.38
C GLU A 237 35.83 17.53 -4.36
N LYS A 238 34.63 17.71 -3.78
CA LYS A 238 33.30 17.94 -4.39
C LYS A 238 32.46 16.70 -4.70
N PHE A 239 31.73 16.24 -3.69
CA PHE A 239 30.26 16.15 -3.77
C PHE A 239 29.65 16.56 -2.43
N TYR A 240 29.81 17.84 -2.09
CA TYR A 240 28.74 18.57 -1.42
C TYR A 240 27.83 19.08 -2.54
N PHE A 241 26.64 18.50 -2.67
CA PHE A 241 25.50 19.20 -3.25
C PHE A 241 24.26 18.90 -2.42
N ASN A 242 24.09 19.82 -1.48
CA ASN A 242 22.85 20.40 -1.00
C ASN A 242 21.60 19.93 -1.77
N SER A 243 20.77 19.13 -1.10
CA SER A 243 19.33 19.41 -1.18
C SER A 243 18.98 20.02 0.16
N ASP A 244 18.62 21.29 0.10
CA ASP A 244 17.94 22.01 1.16
C ASP A 244 16.63 21.27 1.47
N ALA A 245 16.73 20.19 2.25
CA ALA A 245 15.63 19.69 3.03
C ALA A 245 15.51 20.61 4.25
N TYR A 246 15.19 21.89 4.00
CA TYR A 246 14.29 22.57 4.90
C TYR A 246 13.11 21.63 5.08
N ASN A 247 12.98 21.15 6.32
CA ASN A 247 11.83 20.44 6.85
C ASN A 247 10.58 20.74 6.00
N LEU A 248 10.16 19.84 5.11
CA LEU A 248 8.90 19.99 4.37
C LEU A 248 7.76 20.20 5.39
N HIS A 249 7.89 19.58 6.57
CA HIS A 249 7.09 19.85 7.75
C HIS A 249 7.19 21.30 8.30
N GLU A 250 8.36 21.94 8.37
CA GLU A 250 8.54 23.33 8.86
C GLU A 250 8.21 24.38 7.80
N ILE A 251 8.45 24.11 6.51
CA ILE A 251 8.01 25.00 5.43
C ILE A 251 6.50 24.94 5.32
N ILE A 252 5.88 23.75 5.33
CA ILE A 252 4.43 23.60 5.37
C ILE A 252 3.86 24.18 6.67
N MET A 253 4.48 23.95 7.84
CA MET A 253 4.06 24.55 9.11
C MET A 253 4.33 26.05 9.22
N ARG A 254 5.36 26.62 8.57
CA ARG A 254 5.58 28.08 8.46
C ARG A 254 4.61 28.71 7.48
N ILE A 255 4.30 28.05 6.38
CA ILE A 255 3.27 28.47 5.41
C ILE A 255 1.89 28.47 6.11
N ILE A 256 1.57 27.42 6.87
CA ILE A 256 0.37 27.31 7.69
C ILE A 256 0.37 28.35 8.83
N LYS A 257 1.46 28.53 9.59
CA LYS A 257 1.55 29.55 10.66
C LYS A 257 1.51 30.99 10.15
N LEU A 258 1.97 31.24 8.92
CA LEU A 258 1.91 32.56 8.28
C LEU A 258 0.53 32.82 7.62
N GLN A 259 -0.16 31.79 7.11
CA GLN A 259 -1.50 31.93 6.51
C GLN A 259 -2.65 31.82 7.53
N LEU A 260 -2.47 31.12 8.66
CA LEU A 260 -3.46 31.07 9.75
C LEU A 260 -3.45 32.34 10.63
N ARG A 261 -2.39 33.17 10.56
CA ARG A 261 -2.32 34.46 11.28
C ARG A 261 -3.18 35.56 10.65
N GLU A 262 -3.61 35.41 9.40
CA GLU A 262 -4.52 36.36 8.74
C GLU A 262 -6.00 35.93 8.76
N ILE A 263 -6.32 34.76 9.34
CA ILE A 263 -7.70 34.33 9.49
C ILE A 263 -8.18 34.75 10.88
N ASN A 264 -8.68 35.98 10.96
CA ASN A 264 -9.38 36.46 12.14
C ASN A 264 -10.73 35.75 12.21
N TRP A 265 -10.84 34.73 13.07
CA TRP A 265 -12.04 33.93 13.24
C TRP A 265 -13.07 34.70 14.08
N GLN A 266 -13.93 35.48 13.42
CA GLN A 266 -15.18 35.92 14.03
C GLN A 266 -16.32 34.99 13.57
N ILE A 267 -16.84 34.23 14.53
CA ILE A 267 -18.07 33.45 14.37
C ILE A 267 -19.22 34.46 14.39
N MET A 268 -19.76 34.79 13.22
CA MET A 268 -21.12 35.34 13.11
C MET A 268 -22.07 34.15 13.00
N ALA A 269 -22.79 33.86 14.07
CA ALA A 269 -23.99 33.04 13.99
C ALA A 269 -25.10 33.91 13.38
N MET A 270 -25.50 33.62 12.15
CA MET A 270 -26.73 34.13 11.56
C MET A 270 -27.63 32.93 11.30
N GLY A 271 -28.77 32.89 11.98
CA GLY A 271 -29.84 31.92 11.71
C GLY A 271 -30.69 32.41 10.55
N GLY A 272 -31.04 31.49 9.65
CA GLY A 272 -32.02 31.70 8.60
C GLY A 272 -32.22 30.43 7.78
N ASP A 273 -33.43 29.87 7.83
CA ASP A 273 -33.85 28.72 7.03
C ASP A 273 -33.94 29.11 5.54
N GLY A 274 -32.85 28.89 4.81
CA GLY A 274 -32.75 28.97 3.35
C GLY A 274 -31.62 28.05 2.89
N ILE A 275 -31.63 27.60 1.64
CA ILE A 275 -30.52 26.81 1.09
C ILE A 275 -29.29 27.72 1.05
N GLU A 276 -28.51 27.75 2.13
CA GLU A 276 -27.32 28.56 2.27
C GLU A 276 -26.27 28.04 1.28
N GLU A 277 -26.12 28.79 0.19
CA GLU A 277 -24.92 28.74 -0.62
C GLU A 277 -23.88 29.66 0.04
N VAL A 278 -22.76 29.09 0.44
CA VAL A 278 -21.72 29.79 1.21
C VAL A 278 -20.41 29.83 0.44
N ALA A 279 -19.57 30.81 0.76
CA ALA A 279 -18.20 30.82 0.29
C ALA A 279 -17.43 29.60 0.83
N ASN A 280 -16.61 28.99 -0.01
CA ASN A 280 -15.80 27.83 0.30
C ASN A 280 -14.38 28.06 -0.21
N LYS A 281 -13.44 28.35 0.70
CA LYS A 281 -12.02 28.44 0.33
C LYS A 281 -11.47 27.06 0.03
N GLN A 282 -10.68 26.94 -1.03
CA GLN A 282 -10.12 25.68 -1.52
C GLN A 282 -8.64 25.85 -1.85
N VAL A 283 -7.85 24.80 -1.62
CA VAL A 283 -6.48 24.68 -2.12
C VAL A 283 -6.49 23.78 -3.34
N ILE A 284 -6.11 24.33 -4.50
CA ILE A 284 -6.12 23.62 -5.78
C ILE A 284 -4.70 23.33 -6.26
N LEU A 285 -4.56 22.29 -7.10
CA LEU A 285 -3.34 22.07 -7.87
C LEU A 285 -3.40 22.90 -9.16
N LYS A 286 -2.43 23.77 -9.43
CA LYS A 286 -2.44 24.57 -10.67
C LYS A 286 -2.13 23.73 -11.91
N ASN A 287 -1.10 22.90 -11.81
CA ASN A 287 -0.55 22.07 -12.87
C ASN A 287 0.13 20.84 -12.27
N TYR A 288 0.34 19.81 -13.08
CA TYR A 288 1.13 18.65 -12.65
C TYR A 288 2.58 19.04 -12.32
N VAL A 289 3.12 18.46 -11.26
CA VAL A 289 4.50 18.68 -10.81
C VAL A 289 5.42 17.64 -11.45
N ILE A 290 5.86 17.94 -12.67
CA ILE A 290 6.54 17.00 -13.60
C ILE A 290 7.95 16.60 -13.13
N SER A 291 8.65 17.45 -12.38
CA SER A 291 9.98 17.13 -11.85
C SER A 291 10.27 17.85 -10.53
N GLY A 292 11.13 17.26 -9.71
CA GLY A 292 11.57 17.83 -8.44
C GLY A 292 10.54 17.82 -7.32
N LEU A 293 10.85 18.55 -6.25
CA LEU A 293 9.98 18.72 -5.09
C LEU A 293 8.84 19.71 -5.40
N PRO A 294 7.64 19.50 -4.84
CA PRO A 294 6.52 20.41 -5.02
C PRO A 294 6.86 21.75 -4.34
N LYS A 295 6.50 22.84 -5.01
CA LYS A 295 6.69 24.21 -4.56
C LYS A 295 5.36 24.83 -4.20
N LYS A 296 5.39 25.88 -3.37
CA LYS A 296 4.19 26.68 -3.06
C LYS A 296 3.51 27.20 -4.34
N SER A 297 4.30 27.57 -5.35
CA SER A 297 3.83 28.05 -6.65
C SER A 297 3.00 27.03 -7.45
N ASP A 298 3.04 25.75 -7.08
CA ASP A 298 2.31 24.69 -7.78
C ASP A 298 0.85 24.60 -7.31
N MET A 299 0.50 25.32 -6.23
CA MET A 299 -0.82 25.36 -5.63
C MET A 299 -1.36 26.79 -5.58
N ASP A 300 -2.68 26.93 -5.62
CA ASP A 300 -3.39 28.19 -5.37
C ASP A 300 -4.45 28.04 -4.29
N VAL A 301 -4.74 29.14 -3.61
CA VAL A 301 -5.92 29.26 -2.75
C VAL A 301 -6.98 30.05 -3.52
N ILE A 302 -8.11 29.41 -3.80
CA ILE A 302 -9.26 30.04 -4.46
C ILE A 302 -10.45 30.06 -3.50
N THR A 303 -11.47 30.84 -3.84
CA THR A 303 -12.77 30.80 -3.15
C THR A 303 -13.84 30.45 -4.17
N SER A 304 -14.55 29.34 -3.94
CA SER A 304 -15.73 28.95 -4.71
C SER A 304 -16.98 29.14 -3.84
N THR A 305 -18.15 28.74 -4.34
CA THR A 305 -19.38 28.60 -3.55
C THR A 305 -19.78 27.13 -3.43
N ILE A 306 -20.51 26.79 -2.36
CA ILE A 306 -21.05 25.45 -2.14
C ILE A 306 -22.41 25.54 -1.42
N LYS A 307 -23.34 24.65 -1.77
CA LYS A 307 -24.61 24.50 -1.06
C LYS A 307 -24.42 23.60 0.15
N LEU A 308 -24.93 24.01 1.31
CA LEU A 308 -24.84 23.24 2.56
C LEU A 308 -25.88 22.12 2.69
N LYS A 309 -26.52 21.73 1.58
CA LYS A 309 -27.43 20.59 1.49
C LYS A 309 -26.91 19.55 0.50
N VAL A 310 -27.11 18.29 0.84
CA VAL A 310 -26.89 17.17 -0.08
C VAL A 310 -27.92 17.30 -1.23
N PRO A 311 -27.51 17.14 -2.50
CA PRO A 311 -28.46 17.09 -3.60
C PRO A 311 -29.51 16.00 -3.39
N GLU A 312 -30.76 16.25 -3.79
CA GLU A 312 -31.84 15.26 -3.67
C GLU A 312 -31.42 13.92 -4.30
N GLU A 313 -31.88 12.82 -3.68
CA GLU A 313 -31.59 11.44 -4.10
C GLU A 313 -30.11 11.02 -4.08
N THR A 314 -29.20 11.87 -3.59
CA THR A 314 -27.79 11.50 -3.42
C THR A 314 -27.57 10.86 -2.05
N PRO A 315 -27.08 9.59 -1.95
CA PRO A 315 -26.75 8.95 -0.67
C PRO A 315 -25.41 9.46 -0.11
N GLY A 316 -25.18 10.77 -0.18
CA GLY A 316 -23.95 11.45 0.22
C GLY A 316 -24.10 12.27 1.49
N ILE A 317 -23.02 12.94 1.87
CA ILE A 317 -22.97 13.84 3.03
C ILE A 317 -22.27 15.15 2.67
N VAL A 318 -22.82 16.27 3.13
CA VAL A 318 -22.11 17.55 3.13
C VAL A 318 -21.48 17.74 4.49
N VAL A 319 -20.17 18.02 4.50
CA VAL A 319 -19.40 18.12 5.73
C VAL A 319 -18.63 19.43 5.79
N LYS A 320 -18.42 19.94 7.01
CA LYS A 320 -17.46 21.00 7.30
C LYS A 320 -16.13 20.38 7.71
N ASN A 321 -15.08 20.60 6.95
CA ASN A 321 -13.74 20.09 7.26
C ASN A 321 -13.16 20.88 8.44
N LEU A 322 -12.64 20.16 9.43
CA LEU A 322 -12.09 20.73 10.66
C LEU A 322 -10.57 20.60 10.72
N TYR A 323 -10.05 19.46 10.25
CA TYR A 323 -8.63 19.15 10.21
C TYR A 323 -8.28 18.44 8.90
N LEU A 324 -7.09 18.71 8.39
CA LEU A 324 -6.55 18.08 7.18
C LEU A 324 -5.19 17.44 7.50
N SER A 325 -4.95 16.25 6.96
CA SER A 325 -3.68 15.54 7.04
C SER A 325 -2.75 15.92 5.89
N CYS A 326 -1.45 16.02 6.19
CA CYS A 326 -0.39 16.16 5.20
C CYS A 326 0.42 14.87 5.16
N ASP A 327 0.08 13.98 4.22
CA ASP A 327 0.73 12.68 4.08
C ASP A 327 1.76 12.67 2.95
N PRO A 328 2.91 11.98 3.10
CA PRO A 328 3.91 11.90 2.03
C PRO A 328 3.36 11.35 0.70
N ALA A 329 2.34 10.48 0.77
CA ALA A 329 1.69 9.88 -0.40
C ALA A 329 1.02 10.91 -1.32
N LEU A 330 0.64 12.09 -0.82
CA LEU A 330 -0.01 13.14 -1.62
C LEU A 330 0.90 13.64 -2.76
N ARG A 331 2.23 13.60 -2.58
CA ARG A 331 3.18 13.99 -3.63
C ARG A 331 3.03 13.17 -4.90
N GLY A 332 2.79 11.87 -4.77
CA GLY A 332 2.64 10.96 -5.91
C GLY A 332 1.44 11.33 -6.79
N ARG A 333 0.40 11.91 -6.18
CA ARG A 333 -0.83 12.35 -6.87
C ARG A 333 -0.67 13.68 -7.60
N MET A 334 0.36 14.47 -7.30
CA MET A 334 0.65 15.72 -8.01
C MET A 334 1.31 15.49 -9.38
N LEU A 335 1.69 14.25 -9.70
CA LEU A 335 2.20 13.84 -11.02
C LEU A 335 1.04 13.37 -11.90
N LYS A 336 1.10 13.61 -13.21
CA LYS A 336 0.17 12.97 -14.14
C LYS A 336 0.59 11.51 -14.33
N ARG A 337 -0.18 10.58 -13.77
CA ARG A 337 0.05 9.15 -13.92
C ARG A 337 -1.23 8.42 -14.28
N GLU A 338 -1.14 7.58 -15.29
CA GLU A 338 -2.17 6.60 -15.64
C GLU A 338 -1.91 5.31 -14.86
N GLY A 339 -2.97 4.67 -14.34
CA GLY A 339 -2.88 3.37 -13.68
C GLY A 339 -2.29 3.35 -12.26
N SER A 340 -2.29 4.48 -11.53
CA SER A 340 -1.91 4.49 -10.10
C SER A 340 -3.07 4.01 -9.21
N TYR A 341 -2.75 3.36 -8.08
CA TYR A 341 -3.73 2.88 -7.10
C TYR A 341 -4.52 4.00 -6.41
N ILE A 342 -3.98 5.22 -6.39
CA ILE A 342 -4.70 6.44 -6.07
C ILE A 342 -4.60 7.36 -7.27
N GLU A 343 -5.74 7.85 -7.73
CA GLU A 343 -5.80 8.74 -8.88
C GLU A 343 -5.00 10.02 -8.66
N SER A 344 -4.35 10.46 -9.76
CA SER A 344 -3.68 11.74 -9.85
C SER A 344 -4.69 12.87 -9.59
N TYR A 345 -4.23 13.96 -9.00
CA TYR A 345 -5.06 15.15 -8.89
C TYR A 345 -5.40 15.70 -10.29
N THR A 346 -6.58 16.29 -10.40
CA THR A 346 -6.97 17.05 -11.59
C THR A 346 -6.56 18.51 -11.38
N PRO A 347 -5.69 19.08 -12.22
CA PRO A 347 -5.37 20.50 -12.17
C PRO A 347 -6.63 21.36 -12.22
N GLY A 348 -6.68 22.42 -11.41
CA GLY A 348 -7.84 23.29 -11.24
C GLY A 348 -8.88 22.80 -10.22
N LEU A 349 -8.81 21.55 -9.76
CA LEU A 349 -9.69 21.03 -8.70
C LEU A 349 -9.02 21.05 -7.31
N PRO A 350 -9.82 21.05 -6.23
CA PRO A 350 -9.29 20.95 -4.87
C PRO A 350 -8.44 19.70 -4.69
N LEU A 351 -7.33 19.85 -3.95
CA LEU A 351 -6.57 18.70 -3.46
C LEU A 351 -7.45 17.86 -2.55
N THR A 352 -7.19 16.56 -2.48
CA THR A 352 -7.89 15.64 -1.56
C THR A 352 -6.91 14.86 -0.71
N GLY A 353 -7.26 14.62 0.56
CA GLY A 353 -6.45 13.88 1.52
C GLY A 353 -7.27 13.50 2.75
N TYR A 354 -6.68 12.75 3.68
CA TYR A 354 -7.37 12.39 4.91
C TYR A 354 -7.66 13.63 5.75
N GLY A 355 -8.85 13.70 6.35
CA GLY A 355 -9.29 14.80 7.16
C GLY A 355 -10.35 14.38 8.16
N VAL A 356 -10.63 15.28 9.11
CA VAL A 356 -11.69 15.14 10.10
C VAL A 356 -12.72 16.21 9.82
N ALA A 357 -13.98 15.83 9.76
CA ALA A 357 -15.06 16.71 9.35
C ALA A 357 -16.32 16.50 10.21
N ARG A 358 -17.19 17.50 10.21
CA ARG A 358 -18.50 17.46 10.85
C ARG A 358 -19.60 17.44 9.80
N VAL A 359 -20.50 16.47 9.88
CA VAL A 359 -21.66 16.36 9.00
C VAL A 359 -22.60 17.55 9.21
N LEU A 360 -22.94 18.25 8.14
CA LEU A 360 -23.90 19.36 8.14
C LEU A 360 -25.25 18.92 7.59
N ASP A 361 -25.23 18.07 6.57
CA ASP A 361 -26.41 17.47 5.97
C ASP A 361 -26.07 16.08 5.42
N SER A 362 -27.08 15.20 5.36
CA SER A 362 -26.89 13.78 4.99
C SER A 362 -28.09 13.24 4.25
N GLY A 363 -27.84 12.65 3.09
CA GLY A 363 -28.77 11.75 2.39
C GLY A 363 -28.51 10.27 2.69
N HIS A 364 -27.53 9.96 3.55
CA HIS A 364 -27.13 8.59 3.88
C HIS A 364 -27.63 8.17 5.28
N PRO A 365 -28.27 7.00 5.45
CA PRO A 365 -28.94 6.61 6.71
C PRO A 365 -28.00 6.49 7.92
N ASP A 366 -26.74 6.11 7.71
CA ASP A 366 -25.77 5.90 8.81
C ASP A 366 -25.17 7.20 9.39
N TYR A 367 -25.38 8.33 8.70
CA TYR A 367 -24.81 9.62 9.06
C TYR A 367 -25.92 10.65 9.29
N LYS A 368 -25.81 11.42 10.36
CA LYS A 368 -26.74 12.50 10.69
C LYS A 368 -25.99 13.81 10.94
N LYS A 369 -26.69 14.92 10.75
CA LYS A 369 -26.19 16.26 11.08
C LYS A 369 -25.58 16.29 12.48
N GLY A 370 -24.38 16.86 12.60
CA GLY A 370 -23.61 16.94 13.83
C GLY A 370 -22.70 15.74 14.11
N ASP A 371 -22.80 14.65 13.34
CA ASP A 371 -21.82 13.56 13.44
C ASP A 371 -20.41 14.06 13.08
N LEU A 372 -19.42 13.48 13.76
CA LEU A 372 -18.01 13.69 13.45
C LEU A 372 -17.50 12.47 12.69
N ILE A 373 -16.72 12.70 11.65
CA ILE A 373 -16.16 11.66 10.80
C ILE A 373 -14.67 11.90 10.56
N TRP A 374 -13.96 10.85 10.18
CA TRP A 374 -12.70 10.97 9.46
C TRP A 374 -12.76 10.19 8.15
N ALA A 375 -12.25 10.79 7.08
CA ALA A 375 -12.39 10.29 5.71
C ALA A 375 -11.38 10.97 4.77
N ILE A 376 -11.37 10.58 3.49
CA ILE A 376 -10.77 11.41 2.44
C ILE A 376 -11.73 12.59 2.18
N THR A 377 -11.21 13.80 2.31
CA THR A 377 -11.94 15.07 2.15
C THR A 377 -11.18 16.00 1.20
N GLY A 378 -11.84 17.03 0.70
CA GLY A 378 -11.18 18.11 -0.03
C GLY A 378 -10.35 18.99 0.91
N TRP A 379 -9.29 19.58 0.39
CA TRP A 379 -8.55 20.66 1.04
C TRP A 379 -9.32 21.96 0.85
N GLU A 380 -10.46 22.02 1.54
CA GLU A 380 -11.46 23.07 1.45
C GLU A 380 -12.24 23.18 2.76
N GLU A 381 -13.05 24.23 2.93
CA GLU A 381 -13.82 24.44 4.18
C GLU A 381 -15.01 23.48 4.29
N TYR A 382 -15.65 23.17 3.16
CA TYR A 382 -16.80 22.28 3.08
C TYR A 382 -16.64 21.32 1.89
N SER A 383 -16.93 20.04 2.11
CA SER A 383 -16.88 19.00 1.07
C SER A 383 -18.22 18.31 0.93
N LEU A 384 -18.63 18.05 -0.31
CA LEU A 384 -19.66 17.07 -0.63
C LEU A 384 -18.97 15.71 -0.85
N ILE A 385 -19.28 14.74 0.00
CA ILE A 385 -18.79 13.36 -0.12
C ILE A 385 -19.95 12.52 -0.65
N THR A 386 -19.88 12.16 -1.93
CA THR A 386 -20.91 11.35 -2.60
C THR A 386 -20.71 9.84 -2.38
N GLU A 387 -19.47 9.40 -2.16
CA GLU A 387 -19.13 8.01 -1.81
C GLU A 387 -18.80 7.92 -0.32
N THR A 388 -19.71 7.35 0.45
CA THR A 388 -19.54 7.20 1.90
C THR A 388 -18.73 5.96 2.28
N LYS A 389 -18.36 5.09 1.33
CA LYS A 389 -17.47 3.96 1.57
C LYS A 389 -16.05 4.46 1.92
N GLY A 390 -15.59 4.14 3.13
CA GLY A 390 -14.32 4.65 3.66
C GLY A 390 -14.46 5.95 4.47
N VAL A 391 -15.71 6.39 4.73
CA VAL A 391 -16.00 7.34 5.80
C VAL A 391 -16.13 6.58 7.11
N PHE A 392 -15.46 7.06 8.15
CA PHE A 392 -15.49 6.44 9.47
C PHE A 392 -16.08 7.40 10.48
N LYS A 393 -17.16 6.97 11.13
CA LYS A 393 -17.81 7.74 12.19
C LYS A 393 -16.96 7.77 13.46
N ILE A 394 -16.69 8.95 13.99
CA ILE A 394 -15.95 9.17 15.24
C ILE A 394 -16.90 8.95 16.42
N GLN A 395 -16.68 7.85 17.14
CA GLN A 395 -17.43 7.49 18.34
C GLN A 395 -16.77 8.05 19.61
N HIS A 396 -15.44 7.97 19.71
CA HIS A 396 -14.68 8.45 20.86
C HIS A 396 -14.33 9.93 20.71
N ARG A 397 -14.94 10.78 21.55
CA ARG A 397 -14.82 12.25 21.50
C ARG A 397 -14.10 12.83 22.72
N ASP A 398 -13.65 11.96 23.61
CA ASP A 398 -12.86 12.22 24.81
C ASP A 398 -11.37 12.50 24.50
N VAL A 399 -10.98 12.37 23.23
CA VAL A 399 -9.65 12.67 22.70
C VAL A 399 -9.69 13.84 21.72
N PRO A 400 -8.58 14.58 21.52
CA PRO A 400 -8.53 15.65 20.53
C PRO A 400 -8.90 15.14 19.13
N LEU A 401 -9.82 15.81 18.46
CA LEU A 401 -10.30 15.38 17.14
C LEU A 401 -9.19 15.27 16.08
N SER A 402 -8.14 16.10 16.19
CA SER A 402 -6.97 16.03 15.32
C SER A 402 -6.22 14.68 15.40
N TYR A 403 -6.43 13.87 16.44
CA TYR A 403 -5.79 12.56 16.54
C TYR A 403 -6.27 11.59 15.46
N TYR A 404 -7.47 11.79 14.92
CA TYR A 404 -8.03 11.01 13.82
C TYR A 404 -7.40 11.32 12.45
N THR A 405 -6.55 12.35 12.33
CA THR A 405 -5.66 12.49 11.16
C THR A 405 -4.31 11.78 11.35
N GLY A 406 -4.07 11.18 12.51
CA GLY A 406 -2.79 10.62 12.92
C GLY A 406 -2.94 9.29 13.66
N ILE A 407 -2.72 9.29 14.97
CA ILE A 407 -2.67 8.09 15.83
C ILE A 407 -3.97 7.26 15.85
N LEU A 408 -5.14 7.89 15.66
CA LEU A 408 -6.43 7.19 15.56
C LEU A 408 -6.95 7.12 14.11
N GLY A 409 -6.17 7.63 13.16
CA GLY A 409 -6.47 7.58 11.74
C GLY A 409 -5.52 6.65 11.00
N MET A 410 -5.36 6.91 9.70
CA MET A 410 -4.52 6.11 8.82
C MET A 410 -3.07 5.93 9.29
N PRO A 411 -2.34 6.95 9.79
CA PRO A 411 -0.98 6.74 10.28
C PRO A 411 -0.90 5.77 11.47
N GLY A 412 -1.84 5.83 12.41
CA GLY A 412 -1.92 4.92 13.54
C GLY A 412 -2.24 3.49 13.14
N MET A 413 -3.23 3.31 12.25
CA MET A 413 -3.54 2.00 11.68
C MET A 413 -2.35 1.42 10.90
N THR A 414 -1.61 2.27 10.18
CA THR A 414 -0.38 1.88 9.47
C THR A 414 0.70 1.39 10.44
N ALA A 415 0.88 2.08 11.57
CA ALA A 415 1.82 1.67 12.60
C ALA A 415 1.42 0.32 13.23
N TYR A 416 0.14 0.17 13.59
CA TYR A 416 -0.38 -1.05 14.20
C TYR A 416 -0.24 -2.26 13.27
N GLY A 417 -0.82 -2.18 12.06
CA GLY A 417 -0.75 -3.28 11.09
C GLY A 417 0.68 -3.55 10.62
N GLY A 418 1.48 -2.50 10.44
CA GLY A 418 2.88 -2.63 10.07
C GLY A 418 3.72 -3.35 11.13
N PHE A 419 3.47 -3.06 12.41
CA PHE A 419 4.24 -3.64 13.50
C PHE A 419 3.69 -5.02 13.90
N TYR A 420 2.45 -5.11 14.39
CA TYR A 420 1.90 -6.34 14.95
C TYR A 420 1.62 -7.40 13.87
N GLU A 421 0.97 -7.00 12.77
CA GLU A 421 0.52 -7.97 11.76
C GLU A 421 1.62 -8.35 10.76
N LEU A 422 2.40 -7.38 10.27
CA LEU A 422 3.42 -7.65 9.26
C LEU A 422 4.76 -8.07 9.84
N CYS A 423 5.16 -7.54 11.00
CA CYS A 423 6.45 -7.88 11.60
C CYS A 423 6.37 -9.00 12.64
N SER A 424 5.17 -9.27 13.20
CA SER A 424 4.94 -10.31 14.22
C SER A 424 6.03 -10.35 15.32
N PRO A 425 6.25 -9.22 16.00
CA PRO A 425 7.38 -9.01 16.90
C PRO A 425 7.28 -9.85 18.17
N LYS A 426 8.43 -10.12 18.80
CA LYS A 426 8.51 -10.81 20.09
C LYS A 426 9.19 -9.95 21.16
N THR A 427 8.81 -10.16 22.41
CA THR A 427 9.48 -9.56 23.56
C THR A 427 10.97 -9.89 23.56
N GLY A 428 11.80 -8.91 23.89
CA GLY A 428 13.27 -9.02 23.88
C GLY A 428 13.92 -8.87 22.50
N GLU A 429 13.16 -8.71 21.41
CA GLU A 429 13.73 -8.45 20.08
C GLU A 429 14.25 -7.01 19.95
N TYR A 430 15.15 -6.82 18.98
CA TYR A 430 15.70 -5.51 18.62
C TYR A 430 14.90 -4.93 17.45
N VAL A 431 14.46 -3.69 17.56
CA VAL A 431 13.64 -3.01 16.55
C VAL A 431 14.35 -1.75 16.10
N PHE A 432 14.51 -1.58 14.80
CA PHE A 432 15.00 -0.35 14.21
C PHE A 432 13.92 0.34 13.37
N VAL A 433 13.69 1.60 13.68
CA VAL A 433 12.68 2.44 13.02
C VAL A 433 13.38 3.57 12.27
N SER A 434 13.22 3.64 10.95
CA SER A 434 13.65 4.79 10.16
C SER A 434 12.59 5.89 10.18
N ALA A 435 13.02 7.15 10.02
CA ALA A 435 12.13 8.32 10.16
C ALA A 435 11.29 8.26 11.44
N ALA A 436 11.91 7.81 12.53
CA ALA A 436 11.23 7.37 13.75
C ALA A 436 10.44 8.47 14.44
N SER A 437 10.78 9.74 14.21
CA SER A 437 10.02 10.87 14.78
C SER A 437 8.76 11.23 13.98
N GLY A 438 8.49 10.53 12.86
CA GLY A 438 7.29 10.73 12.03
C GLY A 438 6.02 10.17 12.67
N ALA A 439 4.86 10.44 12.05
CA ALA A 439 3.55 10.03 12.59
C ALA A 439 3.43 8.49 12.79
N VAL A 440 3.94 7.70 11.84
CA VAL A 440 3.96 6.22 11.94
C VAL A 440 5.09 5.75 12.85
N GLY A 441 6.31 6.23 12.60
CA GLY A 441 7.52 5.74 13.27
C GLY A 441 7.50 5.89 14.80
N GLN A 442 6.92 6.99 15.30
CA GLN A 442 6.88 7.23 16.75
C GLN A 442 5.96 6.24 17.47
N LEU A 443 4.90 5.80 16.79
CA LEU A 443 3.95 4.83 17.35
C LEU A 443 4.53 3.43 17.31
N VAL A 444 5.15 3.06 16.20
CA VAL A 444 5.85 1.77 16.06
C VAL A 444 6.91 1.60 17.14
N GLY A 445 7.71 2.63 17.41
CA GLY A 445 8.69 2.57 18.49
C GLY A 445 8.06 2.38 19.86
N GLN A 446 6.97 3.10 20.17
CA GLN A 446 6.25 2.95 21.43
C GLN A 446 5.60 1.57 21.57
N PHE A 447 4.99 1.03 20.50
CA PHE A 447 4.45 -0.34 20.49
C PHE A 447 5.54 -1.37 20.76
N ALA A 448 6.72 -1.20 20.15
CA ALA A 448 7.86 -2.06 20.40
C ALA A 448 8.37 -1.95 21.85
N LYS A 449 8.45 -0.74 22.41
CA LYS A 449 8.81 -0.55 23.82
C LYS A 449 7.81 -1.22 24.76
N LEU A 450 6.51 -1.06 24.53
CA LEU A 450 5.45 -1.68 25.32
C LEU A 450 5.48 -3.22 25.25
N LEU A 451 5.88 -3.78 24.11
CA LEU A 451 6.06 -5.22 23.94
C LEU A 451 7.33 -5.75 24.63
N GLY A 452 8.20 -4.87 25.12
CA GLY A 452 9.48 -5.23 25.74
C GLY A 452 10.62 -5.46 24.75
N CYS A 453 10.58 -4.79 23.60
CA CYS A 453 11.69 -4.76 22.64
C CYS A 453 12.74 -3.69 23.01
N TYR A 454 13.95 -3.85 22.49
CA TYR A 454 14.97 -2.80 22.46
C TYR A 454 14.87 -2.02 21.14
N VAL A 455 14.69 -0.71 21.20
CA VAL A 455 14.26 0.11 20.06
C VAL A 455 15.27 1.21 19.76
N VAL A 456 15.77 1.21 18.52
CA VAL A 456 16.66 2.26 17.97
C VAL A 456 15.94 3.03 16.85
N GLY A 457 16.01 4.35 16.86
CA GLY A 457 15.38 5.21 15.86
C GLY A 457 16.39 6.04 15.06
N SER A 458 16.11 6.30 13.77
CA SER A 458 16.82 7.35 13.03
C SER A 458 15.92 8.55 12.71
N ALA A 459 16.48 9.74 12.83
CA ALA A 459 15.81 11.00 12.49
C ALA A 459 16.77 11.98 11.80
N GLY A 460 16.23 13.05 11.20
CA GLY A 460 17.01 13.98 10.37
C GLY A 460 17.48 15.26 11.08
N SER A 461 17.41 15.31 12.41
CA SER A 461 17.92 16.40 13.24
C SER A 461 18.13 15.94 14.68
N GLN A 462 19.06 16.58 15.41
CA GLN A 462 19.33 16.27 16.81
C GLN A 462 18.10 16.49 17.72
N GLU A 463 17.30 17.53 17.47
CA GLU A 463 16.05 17.76 18.19
C GLU A 463 15.09 16.56 18.11
N LYS A 464 14.97 15.94 16.93
CA LYS A 464 14.13 14.76 16.72
C LYS A 464 14.72 13.52 17.39
N VAL A 465 16.05 13.41 17.44
CA VAL A 465 16.76 12.35 18.19
C VAL A 465 16.47 12.47 19.68
N ASP A 466 16.58 13.68 20.23
CA ASP A 466 16.26 13.97 21.62
C ASP A 466 14.79 13.62 21.95
N LEU A 467 13.87 13.96 21.05
CA LEU A 467 12.45 13.63 21.20
C LEU A 467 12.22 12.11 21.28
N LEU A 468 12.91 11.33 20.43
CA LEU A 468 12.82 9.86 20.44
C LEU A 468 13.23 9.27 21.78
N LYS A 469 14.36 9.71 22.32
CA LYS A 469 14.91 9.18 23.57
C LYS A 469 14.14 9.68 24.80
N LYS A 470 13.88 10.99 24.89
CA LYS A 470 13.33 11.63 26.09
C LYS A 470 11.81 11.49 26.21
N LYS A 471 11.08 11.54 25.09
CA LYS A 471 9.62 11.55 25.10
C LYS A 471 9.01 10.22 24.68
N PHE A 472 9.53 9.61 23.62
CA PHE A 472 8.95 8.37 23.07
C PHE A 472 9.57 7.10 23.66
N GLY A 473 10.58 7.23 24.52
CA GLY A 473 11.16 6.11 25.27
C GLY A 473 12.00 5.15 24.44
N PHE A 474 12.52 5.59 23.28
CA PHE A 474 13.47 4.79 22.51
C PHE A 474 14.75 4.59 23.33
N ASP A 475 15.33 3.38 23.25
CA ASP A 475 16.57 3.06 23.95
C ASP A 475 17.75 3.85 23.38
N ASP A 476 17.78 4.00 22.04
CA ASP A 476 18.72 4.90 21.40
C ASP A 476 18.17 5.53 20.11
N ALA A 477 18.82 6.59 19.65
CA ALA A 477 18.51 7.22 18.38
C ALA A 477 19.69 8.02 17.82
N PHE A 478 19.71 8.24 16.52
CA PHE A 478 20.79 8.98 15.85
C PHE A 478 20.30 9.88 14.70
N ASN A 479 21.07 10.92 14.43
CA ASN A 479 20.83 11.81 13.31
C ASN A 479 21.49 11.23 12.05
N TYR A 480 20.70 10.67 11.13
CA TYR A 480 21.24 10.00 9.95
C TYR A 480 21.98 10.95 8.98
N LYS A 481 21.83 12.27 9.14
CA LYS A 481 22.52 13.28 8.32
C LYS A 481 23.95 13.58 8.79
N GLU A 482 24.26 13.25 10.05
CA GLU A 482 25.56 13.52 10.67
C GLU A 482 26.43 12.25 10.73
N GLU A 483 25.87 11.10 10.37
CA GLU A 483 26.53 9.81 10.44
C GLU A 483 27.11 9.44 9.06
N PRO A 484 28.44 9.26 8.94
CA PRO A 484 29.08 8.95 7.66
C PRO A 484 28.86 7.50 7.21
N ASP A 485 28.59 6.59 8.14
CA ASP A 485 28.30 5.17 7.88
C ASP A 485 27.18 4.67 8.80
N LEU A 486 25.97 4.62 8.26
CA LEU A 486 24.77 4.18 8.97
C LEU A 486 24.86 2.75 9.50
N VAL A 487 25.65 1.88 8.88
CA VAL A 487 25.83 0.49 9.32
C VAL A 487 26.73 0.45 10.55
N ALA A 488 27.83 1.20 10.54
CA ALA A 488 28.69 1.36 11.71
C ALA A 488 27.93 1.97 12.89
N THR A 489 27.08 2.99 12.61
CA THR A 489 26.20 3.59 13.61
C THR A 489 25.25 2.55 14.22
N LEU A 490 24.54 1.76 13.41
CA LEU A 490 23.63 0.75 13.94
C LEU A 490 24.35 -0.32 14.79
N LYS A 491 25.55 -0.74 14.39
CA LYS A 491 26.38 -1.66 15.19
C LYS A 491 26.80 -1.09 16.54
N ARG A 492 27.06 0.23 16.60
CA ARG A 492 27.41 0.93 17.83
C ARG A 492 26.23 1.01 18.81
N LEU A 493 25.01 1.19 18.29
CA LEU A 493 23.81 1.45 19.10
C LEU A 493 23.08 0.17 19.56
N LEU A 494 23.46 -0.99 19.02
CA LEU A 494 22.89 -2.28 19.37
C LEU A 494 23.90 -3.06 20.21
N PRO A 495 23.49 -3.68 21.33
CA PRO A 495 24.41 -4.39 22.22
C PRO A 495 25.11 -5.56 21.49
N ALA A 496 26.29 -5.98 21.96
CA ALA A 496 27.10 -7.01 21.29
C ALA A 496 26.41 -8.37 21.11
N SER A 497 25.40 -8.67 21.95
CA SER A 497 24.51 -9.84 21.84
C SER A 497 23.43 -9.69 20.76
N ALA A 498 23.18 -8.48 20.26
CA ALA A 498 22.33 -8.23 19.12
C ALA A 498 23.10 -8.65 17.86
N ASN A 499 22.85 -9.88 17.39
CA ASN A 499 23.29 -10.29 16.07
C ASN A 499 22.63 -9.35 15.05
N LEU A 500 23.41 -8.42 14.48
CA LEU A 500 22.97 -7.48 13.46
C LEU A 500 22.78 -8.22 12.12
N SER A 501 21.84 -9.15 12.08
CA SER A 501 21.36 -9.74 10.85
C SER A 501 20.32 -8.79 10.26
N VAL A 502 20.74 -7.97 9.30
CA VAL A 502 19.79 -7.26 8.43
C VAL A 502 19.13 -8.30 7.54
N SER A 503 18.10 -8.96 8.06
CA SER A 503 17.26 -9.88 7.29
C SER A 503 15.82 -9.81 7.75
N LYS A 504 14.89 -9.71 6.81
CA LYS A 504 13.53 -10.20 7.01
C LYS A 504 13.53 -11.64 6.47
N GLY A 505 13.30 -12.72 7.23
CA GLY A 505 12.99 -12.93 8.65
C GLY A 505 13.40 -14.36 9.06
N VAL A 506 13.06 -14.93 10.24
CA VAL A 506 13.61 -14.68 11.60
C VAL A 506 14.47 -15.93 11.98
N PRO A 507 15.61 -15.83 12.69
CA PRO A 507 15.67 -16.05 14.14
C PRO A 507 16.40 -14.91 14.89
N ALA A 508 15.81 -14.43 16.00
CA ALA A 508 16.29 -13.37 16.90
C ALA A 508 16.92 -12.15 16.19
N LYS A 509 16.07 -11.33 15.55
CA LYS A 509 16.49 -10.38 14.51
C LYS A 509 16.25 -8.92 14.86
N LEU A 510 17.23 -8.09 14.53
CA LEU A 510 17.03 -6.66 14.34
C LEU A 510 15.96 -6.43 13.25
N GLN A 511 14.75 -6.06 13.64
CA GLN A 511 13.67 -5.73 12.71
C GLN A 511 13.89 -4.31 12.18
N ILE A 512 14.54 -4.18 11.01
CA ILE A 512 14.53 -2.92 10.25
C ILE A 512 13.14 -2.78 9.62
N ILE A 513 12.47 -1.67 9.90
CA ILE A 513 11.15 -1.33 9.34
C ILE A 513 11.34 -0.32 8.20
N PRO A 514 11.57 -0.79 6.95
CA PRO A 514 11.20 -0.01 5.78
C PRO A 514 9.71 -0.18 5.52
N SER A 515 9.07 0.87 5.04
CA SER A 515 7.70 0.87 4.51
C SER A 515 7.47 -0.36 3.60
N ILE A 516 6.58 -1.24 4.06
CA ILE A 516 5.82 -2.34 3.41
C ILE A 516 6.58 -3.17 2.32
N ARG A 517 6.79 -4.47 2.56
CA ARG A 517 7.24 -5.49 1.56
C ARG A 517 6.29 -6.69 1.52
N GLY A 518 5.88 -7.10 0.32
CA GLY A 518 5.09 -8.31 0.06
C GLY A 518 5.95 -9.52 -0.35
N CYS A 519 5.56 -10.72 0.09
CA CYS A 519 6.12 -12.01 -0.32
C CYS A 519 5.50 -12.51 -1.66
N GLY A 520 5.94 -13.67 -2.17
CA GLY A 520 5.67 -14.11 -3.54
C GLY A 520 4.21 -14.39 -3.92
N VAL A 521 3.92 -14.22 -5.21
CA VAL A 521 2.66 -14.61 -5.87
C VAL A 521 2.92 -15.90 -6.65
N LYS A 522 2.09 -16.94 -6.45
CA LYS A 522 2.05 -18.13 -7.32
C LYS A 522 0.95 -17.95 -8.36
N LYS A 523 1.24 -18.30 -9.62
CA LYS A 523 0.28 -18.23 -10.74
C LYS A 523 -0.32 -19.62 -10.96
N TYR A 524 -1.64 -19.71 -10.98
CA TYR A 524 -2.36 -20.93 -11.34
C TYR A 524 -3.15 -20.68 -12.62
N LYS A 525 -2.97 -21.55 -13.61
CA LYS A 525 -3.80 -21.63 -14.80
C LYS A 525 -4.88 -22.67 -14.54
N LEU A 526 -6.15 -22.32 -14.77
CA LEU A 526 -7.22 -23.31 -14.84
C LEU A 526 -7.09 -24.00 -16.20
N ASP A 527 -6.42 -25.14 -16.27
CA ASP A 527 -6.43 -25.99 -17.47
C ASP A 527 -7.75 -26.79 -17.49
N MET A 528 -8.54 -26.57 -18.54
CA MET A 528 -9.78 -27.26 -18.81
C MET A 528 -9.54 -28.26 -19.95
N GLY A 529 -9.57 -29.55 -19.64
CA GLY A 529 -9.75 -30.57 -20.67
C GLY A 529 -11.23 -30.64 -21.05
N GLU A 530 -11.55 -30.37 -22.31
CA GLU A 530 -12.80 -30.82 -22.91
C GLU A 530 -12.75 -32.35 -23.01
N GLY A 531 -13.85 -33.00 -22.63
CA GLY A 531 -13.86 -34.40 -22.24
C GLY A 531 -13.50 -35.39 -23.35
N GLN A 532 -12.97 -36.53 -22.91
CA GLN A 532 -13.46 -37.83 -23.36
C GLN A 532 -13.45 -38.81 -22.18
N ILE A 533 -14.65 -39.26 -21.83
CA ILE A 533 -14.87 -40.49 -21.07
C ILE A 533 -14.58 -41.63 -22.04
N SER A 534 -13.58 -42.46 -21.74
CA SER A 534 -13.57 -43.85 -22.17
C SER A 534 -12.87 -44.71 -21.13
N SER A 535 -13.68 -45.52 -20.45
CA SER A 535 -13.26 -46.69 -19.69
C SER A 535 -12.50 -47.66 -20.59
N GLN A 536 -11.33 -48.12 -20.16
CA GLN A 536 -10.94 -49.52 -20.34
C GLN A 536 -9.85 -49.91 -19.34
N SER A 537 -10.25 -50.82 -18.45
CA SER A 537 -9.37 -51.78 -17.80
C SER A 537 -8.69 -52.65 -18.86
N ASN A 538 -7.38 -52.87 -18.72
CA ASN A 538 -6.77 -54.19 -18.88
C ASN A 538 -5.35 -54.17 -18.31
N GLY A 539 -5.07 -55.15 -17.44
CA GLY A 539 -3.77 -55.34 -16.81
C GLY A 539 -2.73 -56.02 -17.70
N GLY A 540 -1.59 -56.34 -17.10
CA GLY A 540 -0.60 -57.23 -17.69
C GLY A 540 0.85 -56.80 -17.46
N THR A 541 1.48 -57.48 -16.50
CA THR A 541 2.92 -57.59 -16.15
C THR A 541 3.62 -56.35 -15.62
#